data_AF-A0A919JZ19-F1
#
_entry.id   AF-A0A919JZ19-F1
#
_cell.length_a   1.000
_cell.length_b   1.000
_cell.length_c   1.000
_cell.angle_alpha   90.00
_cell.angle_beta   90.00
_cell.angle_gamma   90.00
#
_symmetry.space_group_name_H-M   'P 1'
#
loop_
_entity.id
_entity.type
_entity.pdbx_description
1 polymer ?
#
loop_
_entity_poly.entity_id
_entity_poly.type
_entity_poly.pdbx_seq_one_letter_code
_entity_poly.pdbx_strand_id
1 'polypeptide(L)'
;MSAMAMSDLPESMRVHLARQEARPPIEKVREFLLGYVADAESLAEVEGRLRQIALTSTSLHRRVLDAIEAVLAASWPDGTLARLVGWDGNWVLDDPSDAGAAEFLRRLAGMLRAIAG
;
A
#
# COMPACT_ATOMS: atom_id res chain seq x y z
N MET A 1 -15.93 -14.35 -17.26
CA MET A 1 -15.79 -12.88 -17.37
C MET A 1 -14.45 -12.61 -18.03
N SER A 2 -14.41 -12.13 -19.28
CA SER A 2 -13.14 -11.79 -19.92
C SER A 2 -12.53 -10.58 -19.23
N ALA A 3 -11.26 -10.69 -18.82
CA ALA A 3 -10.46 -9.51 -18.53
C ALA A 3 -10.34 -8.71 -19.84
N MET A 4 -10.90 -7.50 -19.90
CA MET A 4 -10.65 -6.59 -21.02
C MET A 4 -9.14 -6.39 -21.16
N ALA A 5 -8.60 -6.55 -22.36
CA ALA A 5 -7.20 -6.28 -22.59
C ALA A 5 -6.94 -4.79 -22.39
N MET A 6 -5.72 -4.40 -21.98
CA MET A 6 -5.37 -3.00 -21.74
C MET A 6 -5.71 -2.11 -22.95
N SER A 7 -5.51 -2.63 -24.16
CA SER A 7 -5.84 -1.99 -25.45
C SER A 7 -7.31 -1.68 -25.66
N ASP A 8 -8.22 -2.38 -24.98
CA ASP A 8 -9.68 -2.22 -25.11
C ASP A 8 -10.25 -1.16 -24.18
N LEU A 9 -9.43 -0.64 -23.25
CA LEU A 9 -9.84 0.42 -22.34
C LEU A 9 -9.88 1.79 -23.06
N PRO A 10 -10.84 2.67 -22.71
CA PRO A 10 -10.85 4.05 -23.16
C PRO A 10 -9.50 4.73 -22.91
N GLU A 11 -9.05 5.60 -23.83
CA GLU A 11 -7.74 6.27 -23.75
C GLU A 11 -7.54 6.98 -22.40
N SER A 12 -8.59 7.65 -21.90
CA SER A 12 -8.56 8.32 -20.60
C SER A 12 -8.30 7.36 -19.43
N MET A 13 -8.85 6.14 -19.48
CA MET A 13 -8.63 5.10 -18.48
C MET A 13 -7.23 4.49 -18.61
N ARG A 14 -6.75 4.25 -19.84
CA ARG A 14 -5.38 3.76 -20.07
C ARG A 14 -4.33 4.75 -19.56
N VAL A 15 -4.45 6.02 -19.93
CA VAL A 15 -3.55 7.08 -19.48
C VAL A 15 -3.58 7.21 -17.96
N HIS A 16 -4.76 7.11 -17.35
CA HIS A 16 -4.88 7.13 -15.89
C HIS A 16 -4.17 5.94 -15.24
N LEU A 17 -4.36 4.72 -15.74
CA LEU A 17 -3.72 3.51 -15.22
C LEU A 17 -2.19 3.57 -15.38
N ALA A 18 -1.70 3.96 -16.56
CA ALA A 18 -0.27 4.10 -16.82
C ALA A 18 0.38 5.15 -15.91
N ARG A 19 -0.30 6.28 -15.67
CA ARG A 19 0.15 7.29 -14.71
C ARG A 19 0.22 6.72 -13.30
N GLN A 20 -0.78 5.95 -12.88
CA GLN A 20 -0.76 5.30 -11.56
C GLN A 20 0.36 4.27 -11.44
N GLU A 21 0.64 3.48 -12.48
CA GLU A 21 1.74 2.52 -12.49
C GLU A 21 3.11 3.18 -12.43
N ALA A 22 3.31 4.30 -13.15
CA ALA A 22 4.58 5.02 -13.22
C ALA A 22 4.99 5.72 -11.92
N ARG A 23 4.10 5.81 -10.92
CA ARG A 23 4.42 6.47 -9.66
C ARG A 23 5.47 5.71 -8.86
N PRO A 24 6.37 6.42 -8.15
CA PRO A 24 7.33 5.79 -7.25
C PRO A 24 6.61 4.90 -6.23
N PRO A 25 7.15 3.69 -5.93
CA PRO A 25 6.55 2.78 -4.95
C PRO A 25 6.30 3.45 -3.59
N ILE A 26 7.23 4.28 -3.13
CA ILE A 26 7.12 4.99 -1.85
C ILE A 26 5.93 5.96 -1.80
N GLU A 27 5.58 6.60 -2.92
CA GLU A 27 4.40 7.47 -2.98
C GLU A 27 3.10 6.68 -2.91
N LYS A 28 3.05 5.51 -3.56
CA LYS A 28 1.89 4.62 -3.49
C LYS A 28 1.67 4.11 -2.07
N VAL A 29 2.75 3.74 -1.38
CA VAL A 29 2.69 3.35 0.04
C VAL A 29 2.25 4.54 0.89
N ARG A 30 2.80 5.74 0.66
CA ARG A 30 2.39 6.95 1.39
C ARG A 30 0.89 7.22 1.27
N GLU A 31 0.35 7.20 0.07
CA GLU A 31 -1.10 7.43 -0.14
C GLU A 31 -1.95 6.36 0.53
N PHE A 32 -1.51 5.11 0.46
CA PHE A 32 -2.22 4.03 1.14
C PHE A 32 -2.23 4.25 2.66
N LEU A 33 -1.09 4.61 3.24
CA LEU A 33 -0.99 4.89 4.67
C LEU A 33 -1.89 6.07 5.07
N LEU A 34 -1.84 7.18 4.33
CA LEU A 34 -2.70 8.35 4.57
C LEU A 34 -4.19 8.03 4.45
N GLY A 35 -4.60 7.23 3.46
CA GLY A 35 -6.01 6.97 3.18
C GLY A 35 -6.65 5.87 4.00
N TYR A 36 -5.86 4.92 4.51
CA TYR A 36 -6.39 3.69 5.12
C TYR A 36 -5.80 3.35 6.49
N VAL A 37 -4.68 3.96 6.89
CA VAL A 37 -3.97 3.65 8.13
C VAL A 37 -3.94 4.83 9.09
N ALA A 38 -3.73 6.06 8.59
CA ALA A 38 -3.48 7.23 9.42
C ALA A 38 -4.60 7.59 10.41
N ASP A 39 -5.84 7.28 10.05
CA ASP A 39 -7.03 7.49 10.90
C ASP A 39 -7.51 6.21 11.60
N ALA A 40 -6.77 5.10 11.49
CA ALA A 40 -7.15 3.85 12.13
C ALA A 40 -6.58 3.76 13.55
N GLU A 41 -7.38 3.30 14.50
CA GLU A 41 -6.97 3.14 15.89
C GLU A 41 -6.25 1.81 16.13
N SER A 42 -6.40 0.84 15.21
CA SER A 42 -5.80 -0.49 15.32
C SER A 42 -5.59 -1.16 13.96
N LEU A 43 -4.65 -2.11 13.90
CA LEU A 43 -4.45 -2.94 12.70
C LEU A 43 -5.67 -3.82 12.40
N ALA A 44 -6.45 -4.20 13.41
CA ALA A 44 -7.70 -4.94 13.22
C ALA A 44 -8.74 -4.09 12.45
N GLU A 45 -8.78 -2.79 12.72
CA GLU A 45 -9.64 -1.86 11.98
C GLU A 45 -9.19 -1.71 10.53
N VAL A 46 -7.88 -1.56 10.29
CA VAL A 46 -7.30 -1.52 8.94
C VAL A 46 -7.68 -2.79 8.18
N GLU A 47 -7.48 -3.96 8.78
CA GLU A 47 -7.84 -5.25 8.20
C GLU A 47 -9.34 -5.35 7.87
N GLY A 48 -10.21 -4.85 8.76
CA GLY A 48 -11.65 -4.77 8.53
C GLY A 48 -12.02 -3.93 7.32
N ARG A 49 -11.42 -2.72 7.18
CA ARG A 49 -11.63 -1.86 6.00
C ARG A 49 -11.14 -2.52 4.72
N LEU A 50 -9.97 -3.16 4.76
CA LEU A 50 -9.40 -3.90 3.62
C LEU A 50 -10.31 -5.03 3.16
N ARG A 51 -10.83 -5.83 4.10
CA ARG A 51 -11.82 -6.89 3.79
C ARG A 51 -13.07 -6.33 3.12
N GLN A 52 -13.60 -5.19 3.58
CA GLN A 52 -14.76 -4.55 2.96
C GLN A 52 -14.46 -4.13 1.51
N ILE A 53 -13.29 -3.56 1.25
CA ILE A 53 -12.87 -3.19 -0.11
C ILE A 53 -12.75 -4.42 -1.00
N ALA A 54 -12.18 -5.51 -0.46
CA ALA A 54 -11.98 -6.76 -1.19
C ALA A 54 -13.28 -7.43 -1.65
N LEU A 55 -14.43 -7.15 -1.01
CA LEU A 55 -15.75 -7.61 -1.47
C LEU A 55 -16.08 -7.11 -2.89
N THR A 56 -15.52 -5.98 -3.29
CA THR A 56 -15.73 -5.40 -4.62
C THR A 56 -14.54 -5.62 -5.55
N SER A 57 -13.31 -5.52 -5.04
CA SER A 57 -12.10 -5.70 -5.84
C SER A 57 -10.84 -5.88 -4.99
N THR A 58 -9.96 -6.79 -5.42
CA THR A 58 -8.60 -6.97 -4.86
C THR A 58 -7.52 -6.20 -5.62
N SER A 59 -7.88 -5.38 -6.63
CA SER A 59 -6.90 -4.66 -7.45
C SER A 59 -6.10 -3.61 -6.67
N LEU A 60 -6.73 -2.91 -5.72
CA LEU A 60 -6.03 -2.02 -4.80
C LEU A 60 -5.01 -2.80 -3.95
N HIS A 61 -5.44 -3.92 -3.36
CA HIS A 61 -4.60 -4.73 -2.48
C HIS A 61 -3.34 -5.22 -3.17
N ARG A 62 -3.47 -5.75 -4.39
CA ARG A 62 -2.31 -6.22 -5.19
C ARG A 62 -1.34 -5.08 -5.51
N ARG A 63 -1.84 -3.94 -5.98
CA ARG A 63 -0.99 -2.78 -6.31
C ARG A 63 -0.25 -2.22 -5.09
N VAL A 64 -0.91 -2.17 -3.94
CA VAL A 64 -0.28 -1.71 -2.70
C VAL A 64 0.72 -2.74 -2.19
N LEU A 65 0.40 -4.04 -2.27
CA LEU A 65 1.32 -5.11 -1.91
C LEU A 65 2.61 -5.03 -2.73
N ASP A 66 2.50 -4.93 -4.06
CA ASP A 66 3.66 -4.80 -4.96
C ASP A 66 4.49 -3.54 -4.62
N ALA A 67 3.82 -2.43 -4.27
CA ALA A 67 4.49 -1.20 -3.87
C ALA A 67 5.22 -1.34 -2.54
N ILE A 68 4.61 -1.99 -1.54
CA ILE A 68 5.26 -2.27 -0.25
C ILE A 68 6.47 -3.18 -0.44
N GLU A 69 6.35 -4.24 -1.23
CA GLU A 69 7.46 -5.14 -1.53
C GLU A 69 8.62 -4.40 -2.23
N ALA A 70 8.31 -3.54 -3.20
CA ALA A 70 9.32 -2.71 -3.86
C ALA A 70 9.99 -1.70 -2.91
N VAL A 71 9.24 -1.09 -1.98
CA VAL A 71 9.80 -0.22 -0.94
C VAL A 71 10.73 -0.99 -0.01
N LEU A 72 10.33 -2.19 0.42
CA LEU A 72 11.11 -3.04 1.32
C LEU A 72 12.37 -3.63 0.66
N ALA A 73 12.38 -3.78 -0.67
CA ALA A 73 13.53 -4.26 -1.43
C ALA A 73 14.54 -3.16 -1.79
N ALA A 74 14.13 -1.89 -1.74
CA ALA A 74 14.98 -0.75 -2.06
C ALA A 74 15.82 -0.29 -0.85
N SER A 75 16.95 0.37 -1.14
CA SER A 75 17.70 1.12 -0.13
C SER A 75 17.21 2.56 -0.08
N TRP A 76 16.96 3.05 1.14
CA TRP A 76 16.51 4.42 1.39
C TRP A 76 17.53 5.15 2.26
N PRO A 77 17.56 6.49 2.21
CA PRO A 77 18.26 7.27 3.21
C PRO A 77 17.73 6.95 4.61
N ASP A 78 18.63 6.96 5.60
CA ASP A 78 18.28 6.67 7.00
C ASP A 78 17.10 7.53 7.49
N GLY A 79 16.16 6.89 8.17
CA GLY A 79 14.95 7.49 8.73
C GLY A 79 13.79 7.67 7.74
N THR A 80 13.96 7.26 6.48
CA THR A 80 12.92 7.41 5.45
C THR A 80 11.70 6.54 5.76
N LEU A 81 11.90 5.30 6.18
CA LEU A 81 10.79 4.39 6.47
C LEU A 81 10.12 4.75 7.80
N ALA A 82 10.91 5.12 8.81
CA ALA A 82 10.42 5.64 10.08
C ALA A 82 9.53 6.87 9.88
N ARG A 83 9.95 7.81 9.04
CA ARG A 83 9.14 8.97 8.65
C ARG A 83 7.86 8.57 7.91
N LEU A 84 7.97 7.66 6.95
CA LEU A 84 6.84 7.22 6.14
C LEU A 84 5.73 6.62 7.02
N VAL A 85 6.09 5.75 7.96
CA VAL A 85 5.10 5.09 8.83
C VAL A 85 4.67 6.01 9.98
N GLY A 86 5.62 6.66 10.63
CA GLY A 86 5.37 7.47 11.83
C GLY A 86 4.68 8.81 11.57
N TRP A 87 5.06 9.52 10.50
CA TRP A 87 4.45 10.80 10.16
C TRP A 87 3.37 10.66 9.10
N ASP A 88 3.68 10.06 7.94
CA ASP A 88 2.68 9.98 6.87
C ASP A 88 1.57 8.96 7.21
N GLY A 89 1.93 7.85 7.87
CA GLY A 89 0.98 6.86 8.35
C GLY A 89 0.38 7.13 9.72
N ASN A 90 0.79 8.23 10.39
CA ASN A 90 0.35 8.61 11.74
C ASN A 90 0.39 7.45 12.75
N TRP A 91 1.35 6.52 12.60
CA TRP A 91 1.41 5.31 13.39
C TRP A 91 2.54 5.35 14.41
N VAL A 92 2.23 5.18 15.69
CA VAL A 92 3.25 5.07 16.73
C VAL A 92 3.92 3.69 16.66
N LEU A 93 5.22 3.68 16.35
CA LEU A 93 6.02 2.45 16.30
C LEU A 93 6.66 2.16 17.67
N ASP A 94 6.69 0.88 18.04
CA ASP A 94 7.44 0.41 19.22
C ASP A 94 8.95 0.61 19.04
N ASP A 95 9.46 0.32 17.84
CA ASP A 95 10.80 0.69 17.38
C ASP A 95 10.69 1.86 16.38
N PRO A 96 11.11 3.09 16.74
CA PRO A 96 11.02 4.25 15.86
C PRO A 96 12.09 4.28 14.76
N SER A 97 12.85 3.19 14.56
CA SER A 97 13.82 3.07 13.48
C SER A 97 13.18 2.63 12.14
N ASP A 98 13.97 2.70 11.06
CA ASP A 98 13.59 2.14 9.77
C ASP A 98 13.35 0.62 9.83
N ALA A 99 13.99 -0.10 10.76
CA ALA A 99 13.77 -1.53 10.94
C ALA A 99 12.38 -1.80 11.50
N GLY A 100 11.96 -1.07 12.53
CA GLY A 100 10.59 -1.13 13.07
C GLY A 100 9.53 -0.74 12.05
N ALA A 101 9.79 0.31 11.26
CA ALA A 101 8.91 0.69 10.15
C ALA A 101 8.82 -0.40 9.07
N ALA A 102 9.94 -1.04 8.72
CA ALA A 102 9.95 -2.15 7.77
C ALA A 102 9.17 -3.36 8.30
N GLU A 103 9.25 -3.69 9.59
CA GLU A 103 8.41 -4.73 10.20
C GLU A 103 6.93 -4.39 10.13
N PHE A 104 6.55 -3.14 10.42
CA PHE A 104 5.17 -2.69 10.28
C PHE A 104 4.65 -2.87 8.85
N LEU A 105 5.43 -2.43 7.86
CA LEU A 105 5.09 -2.59 6.44
C LEU A 105 4.98 -4.07 6.03
N ARG A 106 5.83 -4.95 6.57
CA ARG A 106 5.71 -6.41 6.34
C ARG A 106 4.42 -6.97 6.91
N ARG A 107 3.95 -6.49 8.08
CA ARG A 107 2.65 -6.89 8.64
C ARG A 107 1.50 -6.46 7.74
N LEU A 108 1.53 -5.24 7.21
CA LEU A 108 0.56 -4.76 6.22
C LEU A 108 0.59 -5.61 4.94
N ALA A 109 1.76 -5.89 4.40
CA ALA A 109 1.91 -6.78 3.23
C ALA A 109 1.32 -8.18 3.51
N GLY A 110 1.54 -8.73 4.71
CA GLY A 110 0.94 -9.99 5.14
C GLY A 110 -0.58 -9.97 5.12
N MET A 111 -1.20 -8.91 5.65
CA MET A 111 -2.66 -8.72 5.62
C MET A 111 -3.19 -8.59 4.19
N LEU A 112 -2.57 -7.75 3.37
CA LEU A 112 -2.96 -7.57 1.97
C LEU A 112 -2.90 -8.88 1.19
N ARG A 113 -1.83 -9.68 1.39
CA ARG A 113 -1.69 -10.99 0.75
C ARG A 113 -2.74 -11.99 1.22
N ALA A 114 -3.05 -12.02 2.52
CA ALA A 114 -4.07 -12.91 3.08
C ALA A 114 -5.48 -12.58 2.56
N ILE A 115 -5.77 -11.30 2.28
CA ILE A 115 -7.06 -10.83 1.78
C ILE A 115 -7.16 -10.98 0.25
N ALA A 116 -6.07 -10.77 -0.48
CA ALA A 116 -6.05 -10.81 -1.94
C ALA A 116 -5.77 -12.20 -2.55
N GLY A 117 -5.36 -13.16 -1.72
CA GLY A 117 -5.06 -14.55 -2.09
C GLY A 117 -6.29 -15.35 -2.52
#